data_AF-A0A352GJN5-F1
#
_entry.id   AF-A0A352GJN5-F1
#
_cell.length_a   1.000
_cell.length_b   1.000
_cell.length_c   1.000
_cell.angle_alpha   90.00
_cell.angle_beta   90.00
_cell.angle_gamma   90.00
#
_symmetry.space_group_name_H-M   'P 1'
#
loop_
_entity.id
_entity.type
_entity.pdbx_description
1 polymer ?
#
loop_
_entity_poly.entity_id
_entity_poly.type
_entity_poly.pdbx_seq_one_letter_code
_entity_poly.pdbx_strand_id
1 'polypeptide(L)' 'ALGEAGVAVDNGTFVDMHVEGLGHLSGRVARTYDGGFAVQFDADSSDLDAIAEAIGRLDRHA' A
#
# COMPACT_ATOMS: atom_id res chain seq x y z
N ALA A 1 11.73 -2.11 22.96
CA ALA A 1 10.36 -2.16 22.43
C ALA A 1 10.07 -0.79 21.84
N LEU A 2 10.02 -0.66 20.52
CA LEU A 2 9.46 0.54 19.89
C LEU A 2 7.96 0.46 20.19
N GLY A 3 7.47 1.34 21.06
CA GLY A 3 6.09 1.32 21.49
C GLY A 3 5.17 1.52 20.30
N GLU A 4 4.07 0.77 20.28
CA GLU A 4 2.94 0.86 19.36
C GLU A 4 2.20 2.21 19.48
N ALA A 5 2.90 3.33 19.43
CA ALA A 5 2.27 4.59 19.09
C ALA A 5 2.07 4.55 17.57
N GLY A 6 0.98 3.90 17.13
CA GLY A 6 0.56 3.95 15.74
C GLY A 6 0.57 5.42 15.30
N VAL A 7 1.31 5.73 14.23
CA VAL A 7 1.26 7.07 13.66
C VAL A 7 -0.16 7.28 13.16
N ALA A 8 -0.84 8.29 13.68
CA ALA A 8 -2.11 8.72 13.11
C ALA A 8 -1.83 9.27 11.71
N VAL A 9 -2.36 8.59 10.68
CA VAL A 9 -2.22 8.98 9.28
C VAL A 9 -3.56 9.50 8.82
N ASP A 10 -3.64 10.75 8.37
CA ASP A 10 -4.91 11.33 7.92
C ASP A 10 -5.23 10.93 6.47
N ASN A 11 -6.52 10.96 6.10
CA ASN A 11 -6.92 10.84 4.70
C ASN A 11 -6.24 11.91 3.83
N GLY A 12 -5.77 11.52 2.65
CA GLY A 12 -5.02 12.38 1.74
C GLY A 12 -3.52 12.45 2.02
N THR A 13 -3.04 11.88 3.14
CA THR A 13 -1.60 11.81 3.44
C THR A 13 -0.89 11.04 2.34
N PHE A 14 0.16 11.64 1.79
CA PHE A 14 1.05 10.97 0.86
C PHE A 14 1.83 9.89 1.59
N VAL A 15 1.96 8.73 0.95
CA VAL A 15 2.74 7.62 1.45
C VAL A 15 3.67 7.12 0.36
N ASP A 16 4.89 6.81 0.77
CA ASP A 16 5.93 6.20 -0.04
C ASP A 16 6.27 4.84 0.58
N MET A 17 6.17 3.78 -0.20
CA MET A 17 6.18 2.41 0.32
C MET A 17 7.11 1.52 -0.49
N HIS A 18 7.78 0.61 0.20
CA HIS A 18 8.45 -0.51 -0.45
C HIS A 18 7.76 -1.80 0.02
N VAL A 19 7.09 -2.48 -0.90
CA VAL A 19 6.31 -3.68 -0.64
C VAL A 19 7.04 -4.88 -1.22
N GLU A 20 7.33 -5.87 -0.38
CA GLU A 20 7.98 -7.10 -0.83
C GLU A 20 7.16 -7.78 -1.93
N GLY A 21 7.82 -8.15 -3.03
CA GLY A 21 7.17 -8.73 -4.21
C GLY A 21 6.53 -7.74 -5.19
N LEU A 22 6.24 -6.50 -4.76
CA LEU A 22 5.68 -5.44 -5.64
C LEU A 22 6.67 -4.29 -5.90
N GLY A 23 7.72 -4.18 -5.09
CA GLY A 23 8.73 -3.13 -5.20
C GLY A 23 8.24 -1.79 -4.62
N HIS A 24 8.67 -0.71 -5.25
CA HIS A 24 8.36 0.65 -4.80
C HIS A 24 6.99 1.10 -5.30
N LEU A 25 6.17 1.60 -4.38
CA LEU A 25 4.81 2.09 -4.63
C LEU A 25 4.61 3.42 -3.90
N SER A 26 3.85 4.33 -4.51
CA SER A 26 3.46 5.59 -3.87
C SER A 26 1.96 5.82 -4.02
N GLY A 27 1.40 6.69 -3.18
CA GLY A 27 -0.02 6.99 -3.24
C GLY A 27 -0.50 7.87 -2.11
N ARG A 28 -1.82 7.90 -1.91
CA ARG A 28 -2.45 8.64 -0.81
C ARG A 28 -3.36 7.75 0.01
N VAL A 29 -3.43 8.04 1.30
CA VAL A 29 -4.39 7.38 2.19
C VAL A 29 -5.81 7.73 1.76
N ALA A 30 -6.55 6.73 1.30
CA ALA A 30 -7.94 6.87 0.88
C ALA A 30 -8.91 6.76 2.06
N ARG A 31 -8.55 5.94 3.07
CA ARG A 31 -9.31 5.76 4.32
C ARG A 31 -8.43 5.18 5.42
N THR A 32 -8.77 5.49 6.66
CA THR A 32 -8.19 4.91 7.88
C THR A 32 -9.17 3.96 8.55
N TYR A 33 -8.66 3.04 9.35
CA TYR A 33 -9.44 2.13 10.19
C TYR A 33 -8.58 1.68 11.38
N ASP A 34 -9.21 1.08 12.39
CA ASP A 34 -8.49 0.54 13.54
C ASP A 34 -7.48 -0.52 13.06
N GLY A 35 -6.19 -0.27 13.31
CA GLY A 35 -5.10 -1.16 12.89
C GLY A 35 -4.47 -0.83 11.53
N GLY A 36 -4.89 0.20 10.79
CA GLY A 36 -4.19 0.61 9.58
C GLY A 36 -4.92 1.59 8.66
N PHE A 37 -4.54 1.57 7.39
CA PHE A 37 -5.10 2.44 6.35
C PHE A 37 -5.04 1.77 4.98
N ALA A 38 -5.91 2.21 4.07
CA ALA A 38 -5.89 1.83 2.66
C ALA A 38 -5.30 2.95 1.81
N VAL A 39 -4.47 2.60 0.84
CA VAL A 39 -3.77 3.53 -0.06
C VAL A 39 -4.38 3.43 -1.46
N GLN A 40 -4.70 4.57 -2.06
CA GLN A 40 -4.90 4.68 -3.50
C GLN A 40 -3.54 4.92 -4.15
N PHE A 41 -3.11 4.02 -5.03
CA PHE A 41 -1.83 4.13 -5.71
C PHE A 41 -1.84 5.27 -6.73
N ASP A 42 -0.77 6.07 -6.72
CA ASP A 42 -0.49 7.09 -7.73
C ASP A 42 0.21 6.38 -8.90
N ALA A 43 -0.56 5.63 -9.71
CA ALA A 43 -0.09 4.79 -10.80
C ALA A 43 -1.04 4.89 -12.01
N ASP A 44 -0.52 4.69 -13.23
CA ASP A 44 -1.35 4.61 -14.44
C ASP A 44 -2.01 3.22 -14.59
N SER A 45 -2.88 3.07 -15.59
CA SER A 45 -3.60 1.81 -15.79
C SER A 45 -2.67 0.62 -16.07
N SER A 46 -1.58 0.84 -16.82
CA SER A 46 -0.61 -0.24 -17.11
C SER A 46 0.18 -0.66 -15.87
N ASP A 47 0.56 0.30 -15.03
CA ASP A 47 1.23 0.02 -13.76
C ASP A 47 0.29 -0.72 -12.79
N LEU A 48 -0.99 -0.35 -12.75
CA LEU A 48 -2.00 -1.04 -11.95
C LEU A 48 -2.23 -2.49 -12.41
N ASP A 49 -2.23 -2.74 -13.72
CA ASP A 49 -2.32 -4.10 -14.27
C ASP A 49 -1.10 -4.95 -13.86
N ALA A 50 0.11 -4.37 -13.92
CA ALA A 50 1.33 -5.05 -13.49
C ALA A 50 1.33 -5.36 -11.98
N ILE A 51 0.85 -4.43 -11.15
CA ILE A 51 0.66 -4.63 -9.71
C ILE A 51 -0.34 -5.77 -9.48
N ALA A 52 -1.47 -5.79 -10.19
CA ALA A 52 -2.47 -6.84 -10.06
C ALA A 52 -1.92 -8.22 -10.45
N GLU A 53 -1.12 -8.31 -11.51
CA GLU A 53 -0.44 -9.55 -11.90
C GLU A 53 0.52 -10.03 -10.81
N ALA A 54 1.35 -9.13 -10.28
CA ALA A 54 2.31 -9.45 -9.24
C ALA A 54 1.63 -9.94 -7.95
N ILE A 55 0.54 -9.28 -7.52
CA ILE A 55 -0.29 -9.74 -6.39
C ILE A 55 -0.85 -11.14 -6.67
N GLY A 56 -1.40 -11.37 -7.88
CA GLY A 56 -1.92 -12.67 -8.27
C GLY A 56 -0.87 -13.77 -8.29
N ARG A 57 0.41 -13.45 -8.48
CA ARG A 57 1.52 -14.42 -8.37
C ARG A 57 1.81 -14.80 -6.93
N LEU A 58 1.69 -13.87 -5.98
CA LEU A 58 1.89 -14.13 -4.54
C LEU A 58 0.81 -15.06 -3.98
N ASP A 59 -0.45 -14.82 -4.31
CA ASP A 59 -1.60 -15.63 -3.88
C ASP A 59 -1.45 -17.11 -4.25
N ARG A 60 -0.88 -17.40 -5.43
CA ARG A 60 -0.67 -18.78 -5.91
C ARG A 60 0.44 -19.56 -5.19
N HIS A 61 1.22 -18.92 -4.32
CA HIS A 61 2.32 -19.53 -3.57
C HIS A 61 2.13 -19.50 -2.04
N ALA A 62 0.99 -18.99 -1.57
CA ALA A 62 0.60 -18.97 -0.16
C ALA A 62 -0.28 -20.19 0.20
#